data_AF-A0A059FZ69-F1
#
_entry.id   AF-A0A059FZ69-F1
#
_cell.length_a   1.000
_cell.length_b   1.000
_cell.length_c   1.000
_cell.angle_alpha   90.00
_cell.angle_beta   90.00
_cell.angle_gamma   90.00
#
_symmetry.space_group_name_H-M   'P 1'
#
loop_
_entity.id
_entity.type
_entity.pdbx_description
1 polymer ?
#
loop_
_entity_poly.entity_id
_entity_poly.type
_entity_poly.pdbx_seq_one_letter_code
_entity_poly.pdbx_strand_id
1 'polypeptide(L)' 'MHDKSIRVAVNGYGVIGKRVADAVTLQDDMQLAGIADTAADWRLRVANARGYRVFAATPT' A
#
# COMPACT_ATOMS: atom_id res chain seq x y z
N MET A 1 -12.20 3.20 -24.29
CA MET A 1 -10.79 3.48 -23.97
C MET A 1 -10.42 2.52 -22.85
N HIS A 2 -9.34 1.75 -22.97
CA HIS A 2 -8.95 0.82 -21.91
C HIS A 2 -8.40 1.65 -20.73
N ASP A 3 -9.30 2.05 -19.86
CA ASP A 3 -9.06 2.79 -18.62
C ASP A 3 -8.46 1.84 -17.58
N LYS A 4 -7.37 1.17 -17.94
CA LYS A 4 -6.78 0.09 -17.15
C LYS A 4 -5.75 0.70 -16.21
N SER A 5 -6.25 1.40 -15.19
CA SER A 5 -5.43 1.89 -14.08
C SER A 5 -4.54 0.76 -13.55
N ILE A 6 -3.24 1.05 -13.40
CA ILE A 6 -2.25 0.08 -12.96
C ILE A 6 -2.51 -0.20 -11.49
N ARG A 7 -2.82 -1.47 -11.17
CA ARG A 7 -3.03 -1.90 -9.79
C ARG A 7 -1.69 -2.22 -9.16
N VAL A 8 -1.26 -1.39 -8.20
CA VAL A 8 0.04 -1.50 -7.54
C VAL A 8 -0.14 -2.04 -6.13
N ALA A 9 0.67 -3.01 -5.74
CA ALA A 9 0.80 -3.48 -4.37
C ALA A 9 2.17 -3.09 -3.81
N VAL A 10 2.23 -2.71 -2.54
CA VAL A 10 3.49 -2.40 -1.84
C VAL A 10 3.75 -3.46 -0.78
N ASN A 11 4.75 -4.30 -1.01
CA ASN A 11 5.20 -5.29 -0.04
C ASN A 11 6.36 -4.73 0.80
N GLY A 12 6.10 -4.50 2.09
CA GLY A 12 6.95 -3.81 3.05
C GLY A 12 6.55 -2.34 3.21
N TYR A 13 5.91 -1.99 4.32
CA TYR A 13 5.48 -0.62 4.66
C TYR A 13 6.48 0.10 5.58
N GLY A 14 7.78 -0.06 5.26
CA GLY A 14 8.88 0.64 5.91
C GLY A 14 9.00 2.11 5.49
N VAL A 15 10.17 2.70 5.70
CA VAL A 15 10.42 4.13 5.40
C VAL A 15 10.18 4.47 3.93
N ILE A 16 10.62 3.61 3.01
CA ILE A 16 10.43 3.79 1.57
C ILE A 16 9.02 3.35 1.15
N GLY A 17 8.58 2.18 1.60
CA GLY A 17 7.28 1.61 1.22
C GLY A 17 6.11 2.57 1.47
N LYS A 18 6.09 3.26 2.62
CA LYS A 18 5.05 4.24 2.90
C LYS A 18 5.03 5.43 1.92
N ARG A 19 6.21 5.89 1.49
CA ARG A 19 6.34 6.99 0.53
C ARG A 19 5.91 6.54 -0.86
N VAL A 20 6.23 5.30 -1.23
CA VAL A 20 5.79 4.69 -2.49
C VAL A 20 4.27 4.52 -2.50
N ALA A 21 3.68 4.00 -1.42
CA ALA A 21 2.23 3.86 -1.29
C ALA A 21 1.51 5.20 -1.46
N ASP A 22 2.03 6.27 -0.84
CA ASP A 22 1.51 7.62 -1.00
C ASP A 22 1.66 8.13 -2.44
N ALA A 23 2.85 7.95 -3.05
CA ALA A 23 3.09 8.38 -4.43
C ALA A 23 2.14 7.71 -5.43
N VAL A 24 1.87 6.41 -5.26
CA VAL A 24 0.92 5.66 -6.09
C VAL A 24 -0.48 6.27 -6.02
N THR A 25 -0.95 6.70 -4.85
CA THR A 25 -2.28 7.32 -4.70
C THR A 25 -2.40 8.71 -5.33
N LEU A 26 -1.27 9.34 -5.67
CA LEU A 26 -1.22 10.65 -6.33
C LEU A 26 -1.11 10.55 -7.86
N GLN A 27 -0.98 9.36 -8.43
CA GLN A 27 -0.90 9.18 -9.88
C GLN A 27 -2.28 8.89 -10.46
N ASP A 28 -2.63 9.60 -11.53
CA ASP A 28 -3.94 9.48 -12.18
C ASP A 28 -4.12 8.12 -12.91
N ASP A 29 -3.02 7.45 -13.26
CA ASP A 29 -3.01 6.18 -13.99
C ASP A 29 -2.81 4.96 -13.06
N MET A 30 -2.74 5.16 -11.73
CA MET A 30 -2.48 4.07 -10.77
C MET A 30 -3.52 3.98 -9.66
N GLN A 31 -3.67 2.77 -9.12
CA GLN A 31 -4.49 2.49 -7.94
C GLN A 31 -3.74 1.58 -6.97
N LEU A 32 -3.66 2.00 -5.71
CA LEU A 32 -3.08 1.19 -4.64
C LEU A 32 -4.03 0.03 -4.31
N ALA A 33 -3.64 -1.18 -4.68
CA ALA A 33 -4.37 -2.40 -4.35
C ALA A 33 -4.28 -2.73 -2.85
N GLY A 34 -3.15 -2.38 -2.22
CA GLY A 34 -2.93 -2.53 -0.79
C GLY A 34 -1.45 -2.55 -0.42
N ILE A 35 -1.22 -2.59 0.89
CA ILE A 35 0.10 -2.72 1.49
C ILE A 35 0.19 -4.03 2.26
N ALA A 36 1.38 -4.62 2.31
CA ALA A 36 1.65 -5.79 3.14
C ALA A 36 2.88 -5.55 4.02
N ASP A 37 2.88 -6.04 5.25
CA ASP A 37 4.05 -5.99 6.14
C ASP A 37 4.08 -7.21 7.06
N THR A 38 5.28 -7.59 7.52
CA THR A 38 5.49 -8.61 8.56
C THR A 38 5.40 -8.00 9.96
N ALA A 39 5.69 -6.70 10.09
CA ALA A 39 5.63 -5.99 11.36
C ALA A 39 4.20 -5.54 11.67
N ALA A 40 3.64 -6.05 12.77
CA ALA A 40 2.35 -5.61 13.31
C ALA A 40 2.50 -4.39 14.24
N ASP A 41 3.11 -3.31 13.74
CA ASP A 41 3.39 -2.11 14.55
C ASP A 41 2.45 -0.92 14.27
N TRP A 42 2.69 0.20 14.95
CA TRP A 42 1.88 1.41 14.87
C TRP A 42 1.77 1.99 13.45
N ARG A 43 2.70 1.69 12.54
CA ARG A 43 2.71 2.20 11.16
C ARG A 43 1.52 1.65 10.37
N LEU A 44 1.11 0.41 10.63
CA LEU A 44 -0.09 -0.18 10.03
C LEU A 44 -1.37 0.54 10.46
N ARG A 45 -1.44 1.06 11.69
CA ARG A 45 -2.58 1.88 12.13
C ARG A 45 -2.68 3.17 11.33
N VAL A 46 -1.55 3.79 11.01
CA VAL A 46 -1.50 4.99 10.15
C VAL A 46 -1.95 4.66 8.74
N ALA A 47 -1.49 3.54 8.16
CA ALA A 47 -1.93 3.10 6.85
C ALA A 47 -3.45 2.83 6.80
N ASN A 48 -4.00 2.19 7.84
CA ASN A 48 -5.43 1.96 7.96
C ASN A 48 -6.21 3.29 8.09
N ALA A 49 -5.69 4.26 8.85
CA ALA A 49 -6.29 5.60 8.96
C ALA A 49 -6.29 6.37 7.62
N ARG A 50 -5.34 6.07 6.71
CA ARG A 50 -5.31 6.58 5.33
C ARG A 50 -6.24 5.82 4.38
N GLY A 51 -6.93 4.77 4.86
CA GLY A 51 -7.81 3.94 4.05
C GLY A 51 -7.08 2.89 3.21
N TYR A 52 -5.79 2.64 3.45
CA TYR A 52 -5.05 1.61 2.72
C TYR A 52 -5.44 0.23 3.20
N ARG A 53 -5.69 -0.69 2.25
CA ARG A 53 -5.93 -2.10 2.57
C ARG A 53 -4.64 -2.73 3.09
N VAL A 54 -4.66 -3.21 4.33
CA VAL A 54 -3.50 -3.84 4.98
C VAL A 54 -3.62 -5.35 4.91
N PHE A 55 -2.54 -6.00 4.49
CA PHE A 55 -2.41 -7.46 4.40
C PHE A 55 -1.27 -7.96 5.27
N ALA A 56 -1.44 -9.12 5.91
CA ALA A 56 -0.37 -9.77 6.65
C ALA A 56 0.63 -10.40 5.67
N ALA A 57 1.92 -10.11 5.81
CA ALA A 57 3.00 -10.73 5.02
C ALA A 57 3.74 -11.85 5.79
N THR A 58 3.22 -12.28 6.93
CA THR A 58 3.75 -13.39 7.72
C THR A 58 3.44 -14.73 7.05
N PRO A 59 4.39 -15.69 7.01
CA PRO A 59 4.13 -17.04 6.52
C PRO A 59 3.04 -17.72 7.35
N THR A 60 2.12 -18.41 6.69
CA THR A 60 1.16 -19.34 7.29
C THR A 60 1.78 -20.70 7.57
#